data_AF-A0A849DP63-F1
#
_entry.id   AF-A0A849DP63-F1
#
_cell.length_a   1.000
_cell.length_b   1.000
_cell.length_c   1.000
_cell.angle_alpha   90.00
_cell.angle_beta   90.00
_cell.angle_gamma   90.00
#
_symmetry.space_group_name_H-M   'P 1'
#
loop_
_entity.id
_entity.type
_entity.pdbx_description
1 polymer ?
#
loop_
_entity_poly.entity_id
_entity_poly.type
_entity_poly.pdbx_seq_one_letter_code
_entity_poly.pdbx_strand_id
1 'polypeptide(L)'
;MTTTLDPDLADQIGLPGTFAATACTNCGVCTAVCPAGLDLLPRRLMHLVLLGAADRLRAETETIYSCLLCGLCEEQCPAGVRITDTMRALRHYCNRTTFGL
;
A
#
# COMPACT_ATOMS: atom_id res chain seq x y z
N MET A 1 -20.38 0.64 -11.74
CA MET A 1 -19.58 -0.49 -11.25
C MET A 1 -19.59 -0.43 -9.73
N THR A 2 -20.21 -1.40 -9.06
CA THR A 2 -20.26 -1.45 -7.59
C THR A 2 -18.97 -2.09 -7.10
N THR A 3 -18.12 -1.35 -6.38
CA THR A 3 -16.93 -1.92 -5.73
C THR A 3 -17.37 -2.62 -4.44
N THR A 4 -17.18 -3.92 -4.36
CA THR A 4 -17.40 -4.68 -3.13
C THR A 4 -16.25 -4.39 -2.17
N LEU A 5 -16.59 -4.07 -0.91
CA LEU A 5 -15.60 -3.83 0.14
C LEU A 5 -15.52 -5.08 1.02
N ASP A 6 -14.29 -5.56 1.23
CA ASP A 6 -13.95 -6.68 2.10
C ASP A 6 -13.39 -6.13 3.43
N PRO A 7 -14.15 -6.20 4.54
CA PRO A 7 -13.72 -5.68 5.82
C PRO A 7 -12.48 -6.39 6.38
N ASP A 8 -12.22 -7.62 5.96
CA ASP A 8 -11.12 -8.44 6.47
C ASP A 8 -9.85 -8.30 5.62
N LEU A 9 -9.86 -7.45 4.58
CA LEU A 9 -8.74 -7.30 3.65
C LEU A 9 -7.43 -6.92 4.36
N ALA A 10 -7.50 -6.02 5.35
CA ALA A 10 -6.32 -5.59 6.10
C ALA A 10 -5.67 -6.77 6.85
N ASP A 11 -6.49 -7.66 7.41
CA ASP A 11 -6.03 -8.87 8.11
C ASP A 11 -5.48 -9.90 7.12
N GLN A 12 -6.11 -10.06 5.95
CA GLN A 12 -5.67 -10.99 4.90
C GLN A 12 -4.28 -10.66 4.32
N ILE A 13 -3.92 -9.37 4.26
CA ILE A 13 -2.60 -8.92 3.79
C ILE A 13 -1.51 -9.29 4.82
N GLY A 14 -1.87 -9.64 6.06
CA GLY A 14 -0.96 -10.22 7.04
C GLY A 14 0.18 -9.28 7.42
N LEU A 15 -0.16 -8.00 7.64
CA LEU A 15 0.82 -6.95 7.87
C LEU A 15 1.52 -7.18 9.23
N PRO A 16 2.85 -7.36 9.27
CA PRO A 16 3.58 -7.53 10.53
C PRO A 16 3.46 -6.27 11.39
N GLY A 17 3.40 -6.47 12.72
CA GLY A 17 3.20 -5.42 13.73
C GLY A 17 4.05 -4.17 13.46
N THR A 18 3.40 -3.00 13.58
CA THR A 18 3.78 -1.64 13.12
C THR A 18 3.28 -1.20 11.73
N PHE A 19 2.27 -1.89 11.19
CA PHE A 19 1.33 -1.25 10.27
C PHE A 19 0.34 -0.39 11.05
N ALA A 20 0.37 0.91 10.77
CA ALA A 20 -0.79 1.74 10.97
C ALA A 20 -0.99 2.50 9.66
N ALA A 21 -1.57 1.86 8.62
CA ALA A 21 -2.21 2.67 7.58
C ALA A 21 -3.20 3.66 8.20
N THR A 22 -3.79 3.28 9.35
CA THR A 22 -4.58 4.14 10.22
C THR A 22 -3.82 5.36 10.75
N ALA A 23 -2.49 5.32 10.87
CA ALA A 23 -1.66 6.48 11.21
C ALA A 23 -1.36 7.37 10.00
N CYS A 24 -1.64 6.93 8.77
CA CYS A 24 -1.46 7.77 7.59
C CYS A 24 -2.38 9.00 7.67
N THR A 25 -1.80 10.19 7.77
CA THR A 25 -2.52 11.47 7.83
C THR A 25 -2.78 12.09 6.45
N ASN A 26 -2.55 11.34 5.38
CA ASN A 26 -2.72 11.79 3.99
C ASN A 26 -1.82 13.00 3.57
N CYS A 27 -0.73 13.29 4.30
CA CYS A 27 0.13 14.47 4.10
C CYS A 27 0.84 14.57 2.74
N GLY A 28 1.09 13.46 2.05
CA GLY A 28 1.65 13.47 0.68
C GLY A 28 3.18 13.57 0.57
N VAL A 29 3.92 13.58 1.68
CA VAL A 29 5.41 13.60 1.67
C VAL A 29 5.99 12.44 0.88
N CYS A 30 5.42 11.23 1.04
CA CYS A 30 5.85 10.04 0.31
C CYS A 30 5.84 10.20 -1.22
N THR A 31 5.04 11.11 -1.77
CA THR A 31 5.00 11.41 -3.22
C THR A 31 6.05 12.40 -3.63
N ALA A 32 6.21 13.45 -2.83
CA ALA A 32 7.18 14.48 -3.13
C ALA A 32 8.62 13.92 -3.19
N VAL A 33 8.91 12.88 -2.39
CA VAL A 33 10.25 12.30 -2.27
C VAL A 33 10.47 11.06 -3.13
N CYS A 34 9.45 10.57 -3.85
CA CYS A 34 9.58 9.33 -4.62
C CYS A 34 10.43 9.54 -5.89
N PRO A 35 11.58 8.87 -6.05
CA PRO A 35 12.44 9.08 -7.21
C PRO A 35 11.85 8.49 -8.51
N ALA A 36 10.93 7.54 -8.40
CA ALA A 36 10.28 6.90 -9.54
C ALA A 36 9.17 7.77 -10.18
N GLY A 37 8.84 8.93 -9.59
CA GLY A 37 7.80 9.82 -10.12
C GLY A 37 6.41 9.18 -10.18
N LEU A 38 6.17 8.16 -9.34
CA LEU A 38 4.90 7.44 -9.32
C LEU A 38 3.82 8.31 -8.65
N ASP A 39 2.87 8.79 -9.45
CA ASP A 39 1.67 9.50 -8.96
C ASP A 39 0.80 8.63 -8.03
N LEU A 40 0.95 7.32 -8.13
CA LEU A 40 0.27 6.35 -7.28
C LEU A 40 1.15 5.94 -6.11
N LEU A 41 0.67 6.36 -4.94
CA LEU A 41 1.46 6.44 -3.74
C LEU A 41 1.11 5.36 -2.74
N PRO A 42 2.03 5.08 -1.81
CA PRO A 42 1.73 4.39 -0.57
C PRO A 42 0.43 4.88 0.04
N ARG A 43 0.19 6.19 0.05
CA ARG A 43 -1.02 6.84 0.55
C ARG A 43 -2.33 6.35 -0.06
N ARG A 44 -2.41 6.19 -1.38
CA ARG A 44 -3.61 5.68 -2.03
C ARG A 44 -3.79 4.19 -1.75
N LEU A 45 -2.69 3.43 -1.78
CA LEU A 45 -2.70 2.00 -1.46
C LEU A 45 -3.15 1.77 0.00
N MET A 46 -2.66 2.57 0.95
CA MET A 46 -3.07 2.53 2.36
C MET A 46 -4.58 2.72 2.49
N HIS A 47 -5.15 3.71 1.81
CA HIS A 47 -6.59 3.92 1.82
C HIS A 47 -7.36 2.76 1.19
N LEU A 48 -6.88 2.18 0.08
CA LEU A 48 -7.55 1.04 -0.54
C LEU A 48 -7.57 -0.18 0.38
N VAL A 49 -6.47 -0.41 1.10
CA VAL A 49 -6.38 -1.46 2.13
C VAL A 49 -7.37 -1.20 3.28
N LEU A 50 -7.37 0.01 3.83
CA LEU A 50 -8.28 0.38 4.94
C LEU A 50 -9.76 0.34 4.54
N LEU A 51 -10.06 0.66 3.28
CA LEU A 51 -11.43 0.62 2.75
C LEU A 51 -11.90 -0.81 2.46
N GLY A 52 -11.01 -1.79 2.42
CA GLY A 52 -11.37 -3.15 1.97
C GLY A 52 -11.56 -3.27 0.46
N ALA A 53 -11.04 -2.33 -0.34
CA ALA A 53 -11.30 -2.27 -1.77
C ALA A 53 -10.39 -3.22 -2.57
N ALA A 54 -10.55 -4.53 -2.37
CA ALA A 54 -9.68 -5.57 -2.92
C ALA A 54 -9.56 -5.52 -4.46
N ASP A 55 -10.67 -5.33 -5.17
CA ASP A 55 -10.67 -5.26 -6.64
C ASP A 55 -9.88 -4.05 -7.15
N ARG A 56 -9.99 -2.91 -6.46
CA ARG A 56 -9.22 -1.72 -6.79
C ARG A 56 -7.74 -1.92 -6.48
N LEU A 57 -7.42 -2.58 -5.36
CA LEU A 57 -6.04 -2.89 -5.00
C LEU A 57 -5.37 -3.78 -6.05
N ARG A 58 -6.10 -4.80 -6.57
CA ARG A 58 -5.61 -5.66 -7.66
C ARG A 58 -5.38 -4.90 -8.96
N ALA A 59 -6.22 -3.92 -9.28
CA ALA A 59 -6.01 -3.07 -10.45
C ALA A 59 -4.72 -2.23 -10.36
N GLU A 60 -4.20 -1.99 -9.15
CA GLU A 60 -2.94 -1.26 -8.92
C GLU A 60 -1.71 -2.18 -8.89
N THR A 61 -1.82 -3.45 -9.32
CA THR A 61 -0.71 -4.42 -9.26
C THR A 61 0.56 -3.88 -9.91
N GLU A 62 0.50 -3.33 -11.14
CA GLU A 62 1.70 -2.77 -11.79
C GLU A 62 2.38 -1.68 -10.95
N THR A 63 1.59 -0.82 -10.32
CA THR A 63 2.11 0.21 -9.42
C THR A 63 2.74 -0.38 -8.15
N ILE A 64 2.16 -1.44 -7.59
CA ILE A 64 2.73 -2.12 -6.42
C ILE A 64 4.13 -2.68 -6.75
N TYR A 65 4.32 -3.19 -7.97
CA TYR A 65 5.61 -3.71 -8.43
C TYR A 65 6.57 -2.64 -8.94
N SER A 66 6.11 -1.46 -9.34
CA SER A 66 6.99 -0.35 -9.74
C SER A 66 7.72 0.30 -8.56
N CYS A 67 7.27 0.07 -7.32
CA CYS A 67 7.98 0.52 -6.12
C CYS A 67 9.41 -0.07 -6.05
N LEU A 68 10.41 0.79 -5.89
CA LEU A 68 11.81 0.33 -5.78
C LEU A 68 12.19 -0.16 -4.37
N LEU A 69 11.27 -0.07 -3.40
CA LEU A 69 11.53 -0.34 -1.98
C LEU A 69 12.76 0.43 -1.43
N CYS A 70 12.98 1.66 -1.91
CA CYS A 70 14.16 2.46 -1.57
C CYS A 70 14.13 3.12 -0.18
N GLY A 71 13.01 3.10 0.54
CA GLY A 71 12.92 3.60 1.93
C GLY A 71 12.72 5.11 2.11
N LEU A 72 13.05 5.95 1.12
CA LEU A 72 12.96 7.42 1.21
C LEU A 72 11.61 7.94 1.75
N CYS A 73 10.50 7.33 1.34
CA CYS A 73 9.17 7.73 1.80
C CYS A 73 8.89 7.39 3.27
N GLU A 74 9.48 6.30 3.79
CA GLU A 74 9.35 5.86 5.18
C GLU A 74 10.17 6.75 6.11
N GLU A 75 11.42 7.05 5.72
CA GLU A 75 12.32 7.95 6.47
C GLU A 75 11.76 9.36 6.64
N GLN A 76 11.03 9.84 5.64
CA GLN A 76 10.44 11.18 5.62
C GLN A 76 9.01 11.20 6.18
N CYS A 77 8.46 10.07 6.63
CA CYS A 77 7.08 10.01 7.07
C CYS A 77 6.89 10.67 8.45
N PRO A 78 6.13 11.78 8.56
CA PRO A 78 5.93 12.46 9.85
C PRO A 78 5.08 11.64 10.83
N ALA A 79 4.30 10.69 10.32
CA ALA A 79 3.48 9.78 11.11
C ALA A 79 4.19 8.44 11.43
N GLY A 80 5.44 8.26 11.00
CA GLY A 80 6.21 7.05 11.27
C GLY A 80 5.65 5.79 10.61
N VAL A 81 4.95 5.92 9.47
CA VAL A 81 4.34 4.79 8.78
C VAL A 81 5.42 3.94 8.11
N ARG A 82 5.40 2.62 8.36
CA ARG A 82 6.29 1.64 7.74
C ARG A 82 5.86 1.28 6.31
N ILE A 83 6.12 2.22 5.40
CA ILE A 83 5.68 2.14 4.01
C ILE A 83 6.32 0.97 3.27
N THR A 84 7.61 0.71 3.47
CA THR A 84 8.32 -0.34 2.72
C THR A 84 7.80 -1.73 3.08
N ASP A 85 7.52 -1.98 4.36
CA ASP A 85 6.89 -3.22 4.83
C ASP A 85 5.47 -3.36 4.25
N THR A 86 4.71 -2.26 4.18
CA THR A 86 3.39 -2.26 3.55
C THR A 86 3.49 -2.67 2.08
N MET A 87 4.43 -2.11 1.32
CA MET A 87 4.65 -2.47 -0.08
C MET A 87 5.06 -3.94 -0.25
N ARG A 88 5.85 -4.50 0.66
CA ARG A 88 6.21 -5.93 0.66
C ARG A 88 5.00 -6.82 0.91
N ALA A 89 4.16 -6.47 1.89
CA ALA A 89 2.95 -7.23 2.19
C ALA A 89 1.94 -7.16 1.04
N LEU A 90 1.80 -5.99 0.40
CA LEU A 90 0.98 -5.84 -0.81
C LEU A 90 1.46 -6.71 -1.97
N ARG A 91 2.79 -6.80 -2.20
CA ARG A 91 3.34 -7.73 -3.20
C ARG A 91 3.01 -9.18 -2.86
N HIS A 92 3.13 -9.57 -1.59
CA HIS A 92 2.78 -10.92 -1.17
C HIS A 92 1.29 -11.22 -1.40
N TYR A 93 0.42 -10.27 -1.09
CA TYR A 93 -1.01 -10.38 -1.39
C TYR A 93 -1.28 -10.48 -2.90
N CYS A 94 -0.68 -9.62 -3.73
CA CYS A 94 -0.80 -9.68 -5.19
C CYS A 94 -0.26 -11.00 -5.77
N ASN A 95 0.85 -11.53 -5.26
CA ASN A 95 1.37 -12.86 -5.64
C ASN A 95 0.30 -13.93 -5.45
N ARG A 96 -0.34 -13.95 -4.27
CA ARG A 96 -1.38 -14.94 -3.94
C ARG A 96 -2.67 -14.77 -4.73
N THR A 97 -3.13 -13.53 -4.93
CA THR A 97 -4.47 -13.28 -5.51
C THR A 97 -4.49 -13.04 -7.01
N THR A 98 -3.41 -12.51 -7.57
CA THR A 98 -3.33 -12.16 -9.01
C THR A 98 -2.55 -13.22 -9.77
N PHE A 99 -1.43 -13.69 -9.21
CA PHE A 99 -0.53 -14.61 -9.91
C PHE A 99 -0.66 -16.08 -9.46
N GLY A 100 -1.34 -16.34 -8.35
CA GLY A 100 -1.51 -17.70 -7.79
C GLY A 100 -0.21 -18.30 -7.26
N LEU A 101 0.74 -17.45 -6.82
CA LEU A 101 2.05 -17.79 -6.29
C LEU A 101 2.09 -17.73 -4.76
#